data_AF-A0A0M2XYY4-F1
#
_entry.id   AF-A0A0M2XYY4-F1
#
_cell.length_a   1.000
_cell.length_b   1.000
_cell.length_c   1.000
_cell.angle_alpha   90.00
_cell.angle_beta   90.00
_cell.angle_gamma   90.00
#
_symmetry.space_group_name_H-M   'P 1'
#
loop_
_entity.id
_entity.type
_entity.pdbx_description
1 polymer ?
#
loop_
_entity_poly.entity_id
_entity_poly.type
_entity_poly.pdbx_seq_one_letter_code
_entity_poly.pdbx_strand_id
1 'polypeptide(L)' 'MISITEEPNLFLASKGGKYGYLDGQGKVAIPFIYSGATSFSDGVASVSLADSDDVILINTKGERVEIDAAAEATDII' A
#
# COMPACT_ATOMS: atom_id res chain seq x y z
N MET A 1 -3.71 -15.34 -25.97
CA MET A 1 -3.02 -15.31 -24.67
C MET A 1 -3.31 -13.96 -24.05
N ILE A 2 -4.07 -13.91 -22.96
CA ILE A 2 -4.27 -12.67 -22.22
C ILE A 2 -3.14 -12.67 -21.19
N SER A 3 -2.13 -11.84 -21.41
CA SER A 3 -1.11 -11.59 -20.39
C SER A 3 -1.77 -10.78 -19.28
N ILE A 4 -2.37 -11.47 -18.32
CA ILE A 4 -2.59 -10.90 -17.01
C ILE A 4 -1.26 -11.03 -16.27
N THR A 5 -0.38 -10.04 -16.42
CA THR A 5 0.46 -9.71 -15.27
C THR A 5 -0.54 -9.34 -14.18
N GLU A 6 -0.65 -10.18 -13.15
CA GLU A 6 -1.57 -9.96 -12.03
C GLU A 6 -1.08 -8.76 -11.23
N GLU A 7 -1.27 -7.56 -11.79
CA GLU A 7 -1.23 -6.35 -11.01
C GLU A 7 -2.31 -6.52 -9.93
N PRO A 8 -1.97 -6.31 -8.65
CA PRO A 8 -2.94 -6.39 -7.59
C PRO A 8 -4.09 -5.45 -7.94
N ASN A 9 -5.26 -6.00 -8.25
CA ASN A 9 -6.48 -5.25 -8.59
C ASN A 9 -7.06 -4.62 -7.33
N LEU A 10 -6.26 -3.79 -6.65
CA LEU A 10 -6.60 -3.08 -5.44
C LEU A 10 -6.89 -1.62 -5.77
N PHE A 11 -8.11 -1.24 -5.48
CA PHE A 11 -8.60 0.10 -5.70
C PHE A 11 -8.59 0.86 -4.38
N LEU A 12 -7.91 2.00 -4.37
CA LEU A 12 -7.97 2.94 -3.26
C LEU A 12 -9.41 3.41 -3.08
N ALA A 13 -9.93 3.30 -1.86
CA ALA A 13 -11.25 3.78 -1.51
C ALA A 13 -11.18 4.55 -0.19
N SER A 14 -12.11 5.49 0.00
CA SER A 14 -12.29 6.19 1.26
C SER A 14 -13.72 6.02 1.79
N LYS A 15 -13.83 5.89 3.12
CA LYS A 15 -15.11 5.77 3.82
C LYS A 15 -15.00 6.48 5.16
N GLY A 16 -15.87 7.47 5.39
CA GLY A 16 -15.95 8.19 6.66
C GLY A 16 -14.66 8.93 7.06
N GLY A 17 -13.88 9.43 6.09
CA GLY A 17 -12.61 10.12 6.34
C GLY A 17 -11.44 9.18 6.63
N LYS A 18 -11.61 7.86 6.44
CA LYS A 18 -10.53 6.87 6.48
C LYS A 18 -10.35 6.23 5.11
N TYR A 19 -9.15 5.76 4.83
CA TYR A 19 -8.75 5.11 3.59
C TYR A 19 -8.51 3.63 3.80
N GLY A 20 -8.85 2.84 2.78
CA GLY A 20 -8.64 1.40 2.69
C GLY A 20 -8.60 0.99 1.22
N TYR A 21 -8.56 -0.32 0.97
CA TYR A 21 -8.47 -0.86 -0.38
C TYR A 21 -9.52 -1.91 -0.64
N LEU A 22 -10.07 -1.87 -1.85
CA LEU A 22 -11.05 -2.82 -2.34
C LEU A 22 -10.41 -3.73 -3.38
N ASP A 23 -10.74 -5.02 -3.34
CA ASP A 23 -10.43 -5.97 -4.41
C ASP A 23 -11.25 -5.67 -5.68
N GLY A 24 -10.91 -6.27 -6.82
CA GLY A 24 -11.63 -6.14 -8.09
C GLY A 24 -13.11 -6.57 -8.04
N GLN A 25 -13.52 -7.28 -6.99
CA GLN A 25 -14.93 -7.61 -6.72
C GLN A 25 -15.67 -6.54 -5.89
N GLY A 26 -15.02 -5.43 -5.53
CA GLY A 26 -15.56 -4.41 -4.62
C GLY A 26 -15.59 -4.83 -3.15
N LYS A 27 -14.93 -5.94 -2.78
CA LYS A 27 -14.80 -6.41 -1.40
C LYS A 27 -13.67 -5.67 -0.70
N VAL A 28 -13.83 -5.39 0.58
CA VAL A 28 -12.75 -4.78 1.38
C VAL A 28 -11.59 -5.77 1.52
N ALA A 29 -10.48 -5.49 0.84
CA ALA A 29 -9.24 -6.23 0.96
C ALA A 29 -8.41 -5.70 2.13
N ILE A 30 -8.36 -4.38 2.27
CA ILE A 30 -7.64 -3.68 3.34
C ILE A 30 -8.61 -2.71 4.02
N PRO A 31 -8.78 -2.78 5.35
CA PRO A 31 -9.81 -2.02 6.06
C PRO A 31 -9.57 -0.52 6.03
N PHE A 32 -10.65 0.26 6.17
CA PHE A 32 -10.63 1.72 6.20
C PHE A 32 -10.13 2.25 7.55
N ILE A 33 -8.85 2.04 7.86
CA ILE A 33 -8.23 2.43 9.13
C ILE A 33 -7.22 3.57 8.98
N TYR A 34 -6.75 3.83 7.76
CA TYR A 34 -5.70 4.81 7.50
C TYR A 34 -6.28 6.22 7.37
N SER A 35 -5.51 7.22 7.80
CA SER A 35 -5.88 8.63 7.65
C SER A 35 -5.45 9.20 6.29
N GLY A 36 -4.45 8.58 5.66
CA GLY A 36 -4.01 8.86 4.30
C GLY A 36 -3.53 7.57 3.64
N ALA A 37 -3.72 7.47 2.32
CA ALA A 37 -3.27 6.31 1.54
C ALA A 37 -3.07 6.68 0.07
N THR A 38 -2.09 6.08 -0.58
CA THR A 38 -1.82 6.22 -2.03
C THR A 38 -2.24 4.96 -2.79
N SER A 39 -2.43 5.07 -4.10
CA SER A 39 -2.69 3.90 -4.95
C SER A 39 -1.49 2.95 -4.95
N PHE A 40 -1.75 1.65 -5.09
CA PHE A 40 -0.68 0.66 -5.28
C PHE A 40 0.10 0.94 -6.55
N SER A 41 1.43 0.91 -6.44
CA SER A 41 2.37 0.98 -7.55
C SER A 41 3.51 0.02 -7.24
N ASP A 42 3.92 -0.79 -8.22
CA ASP A 42 4.98 -1.80 -8.04
C ASP A 42 4.72 -2.79 -6.89
N GLY A 43 3.44 -3.05 -6.57
CA GLY A 43 3.04 -3.97 -5.48
C GLY A 43 3.10 -3.38 -4.07
N VAL A 44 3.41 -2.09 -3.92
CA VAL A 44 3.43 -1.37 -2.63
C VAL A 44 2.56 -0.12 -2.66
N ALA A 45 2.10 0.31 -1.49
CA ALA A 45 1.38 1.57 -1.31
C ALA A 45 1.83 2.26 -0.02
N SER A 46 1.78 3.59 0.00
CA SER A 46 2.08 4.41 1.17
C SER A 46 0.80 4.73 1.93
N VAL A 47 0.79 4.49 3.23
CA VAL A 47 -0.34 4.79 4.12
C VAL A 47 0.12 5.52 5.37
N SER A 48 -0.77 6.31 5.96
CA SER A 48 -0.50 7.08 7.17
C SER A 48 -1.60 6.82 8.20
N LEU A 49 -1.21 6.74 9.47
CA LEU A 49 -2.15 6.62 10.59
C LEU A 49 -2.63 8.01 11.03
N ALA A 50 -3.75 8.08 11.75
CA ALA A 50 -4.29 9.36 12.20
C ALA A 50 -3.49 10.01 13.33
N ASP A 51 -2.77 9.19 14.10
CA ASP A 51 -2.04 9.58 15.30
C ASP A 51 -0.53 9.71 15.06
N SER A 52 -0.07 9.50 13.83
CA SER A 52 1.36 9.49 13.49
C SER A 52 1.59 10.12 12.13
N ASP A 53 2.63 10.94 12.03
CA ASP A 53 3.10 11.53 10.77
C ASP A 53 3.91 10.51 9.92
N ASP A 54 4.13 9.32 10.47
CA ASP A 54 4.85 8.25 9.82
C ASP A 54 4.09 7.71 8.59
N VAL A 55 4.83 7.64 7.48
CA VAL A 55 4.39 6.96 6.28
C VAL A 55 4.84 5.50 6.35
N ILE A 56 3.87 4.60 6.37
CA ILE A 56 4.07 3.15 6.39
C ILE A 56 3.89 2.65 4.96
N LEU A 57 4.83 1.87 4.45
CA LEU A 57 4.60 1.12 3.22
C LEU A 57 3.88 -0.18 3.53
N ILE A 58 2.86 -0.50 2.74
CA ILE A 58 2.15 -1.77 2.80
C ILE A 58 2.21 -2.48 1.46
N ASN A 59 2.23 -3.81 1.49
CA ASN A 59 2.04 -4.63 0.31
C ASN A 59 0.55 -4.82 0.00
N THR A 60 0.27 -5.55 -1.07
CA THR A 60 -1.09 -5.84 -1.57
C THR A 60 -1.98 -6.61 -0.59
N LYS A 61 -1.40 -7.21 0.45
CA LYS A 61 -2.11 -7.90 1.52
C LYS A 61 -2.37 -7.00 2.72
N GLY A 62 -1.91 -5.74 2.68
CA GLY A 62 -1.95 -4.81 3.81
C GLY A 62 -0.87 -5.08 4.85
N GLU A 63 0.13 -5.89 4.54
CA GLU A 63 1.25 -6.16 5.44
C GLU A 63 2.29 -5.06 5.29
N ARG A 64 2.84 -4.58 6.40
CA ARG A 64 3.90 -3.58 6.37
C ARG A 64 5.13 -4.11 5.62
N VAL A 65 5.62 -3.33 4.68
CA VAL A 65 6.91 -3.56 4.02
C VAL A 65 7.92 -2.73 4.79
N GLU A 66 8.79 -3.41 5.51
CA GLU A 66 9.99 -2.79 6.06
C GLU A 66 10.92 -2.50 4.89
N ILE A 67 10.81 -1.29 4.32
CA ILE A 67 11.91 -0.71 3.59
C ILE A 67 12.97 -0.41 4.63
N ASP A 68 13.82 -1.41 4.88
CA ASP A 68 15.09 -1.19 5.53
C ASP A 68 15.78 -0.10 4.69
N ALA A 69 15.86 1.11 5.23
CA ALA A 69 16.57 2.24 4.62
C ALA A 69 18.09 2.00 4.57
N ALA A 70 18.53 0.74 4.61
CA ALA A 70 19.88 0.23 4.48
C ALA A 70 20.07 -0.65 3.22
N ALA A 71 19.32 -0.40 2.14
CA ALA A 71 19.81 -0.74 0.81
C ALA A 71 20.94 0.25 0.42
N GLU A 72 22.09 -0.02 1.04
CA GLU A 72 23.46 0.21 0.55
C GLU A 72 23.89 1.66 0.23
N ALA A 73 24.22 2.41 1.29
CA ALA A 73 25.42 3.25 1.25
C ALA A 73 26.66 2.36 1.45
N THR A 74 27.01 1.54 0.45
CA THR A 74 28.31 0.86 0.25
C THR A 74 28.21 0.30 -1.16
N ASP A 75 28.80 0.95 -2.17
CA ASP A 75 30.23 0.83 -2.42
C ASP A 75 30.78 2.17 -2.90
N ILE A 76 31.54 2.84 -2.03
CA ILE A 76 32.57 3.79 -2.46
C ILE A 76 33.81 2.94 -2.71
N ILE A 77 34.17 2.74 -3.99
CA ILE A 77 35.57 2.67 -4.46
C ILE A 77 35.67 3.15 -5.91
#